data_AF-A0A917MY38-F1
#
_entry.id   AF-A0A917MY38-F1
#
_cell.length_a   1.000
_cell.length_b   1.000
_cell.length_c   1.000
_cell.angle_alpha   90.00
_cell.angle_beta   90.00
_cell.angle_gamma   90.00
#
_symmetry.space_group_name_H-M   'P 1'
#
loop_
_entity.id
_entity.type
_entity.pdbx_description
1 polymer ?
#
loop_
_entity_poly.entity_id
_entity_poly.type
_entity_poly.pdbx_seq_one_letter_code
_entity_poly.pdbx_strand_id
1 'polypeptide(L)'
;MYIEQLYTGCLSEAAYYIESEGEAAVIDPLRDTSSYLELATRRNASIKYIFETHFHADFVSGHIDLSQSTGAPIIYGPNAKANFAIQVAQDGQLFTLGKLQIQVLHTPGHTPESACFLLKDETGKDHAVFTGDTLFVGDVGRPDLAQNGEDLTTETLAGMLYDSLQQKIVPLADDVIVYPAHGPGSSCGKNLGPDTYSTVGDEKQGNYALQAGNKDEFIKAVTTGLTPPPQYFAINARINKEGYEQLEQMLEQALTPLSVEDFASKAAGDNTMILDTRPGAEFTESFIPDSIFIGLEGRFAEWAGNLLPFDKSLLLVTPAGKERETVVRLARVGFSKFEGYLNGGMEAWKKAGKPLDMVINVEADELAMDLPFDDRLIVLDVRKEAEFADGHVKDAVNTPLSNLTDPGSMSPIQDEDNLYIHCASGYRSIIAASLLKRQGIHNLRNVLGGWKAIKEEPKIPTEKNTAALN
;
A
#
# COMPACT_ATOMS: atom_id res chain seq x y z
N MET A 1 -5.44 -28.24 14.60
CA MET A 1 -4.83 -26.96 14.21
C MET A 1 -5.02 -26.72 12.72
N TYR A 2 -5.48 -25.53 12.35
CA TYR A 2 -5.53 -25.02 10.98
C TYR A 2 -4.97 -23.59 10.96
N ILE A 3 -4.15 -23.28 9.96
CA ILE A 3 -3.57 -21.94 9.75
C ILE A 3 -3.71 -21.64 8.26
N GLU A 4 -4.25 -20.47 7.93
CA GLU A 4 -4.33 -19.96 6.57
C GLU A 4 -3.80 -18.52 6.52
N GLN A 5 -2.87 -18.27 5.61
CA GLN A 5 -2.39 -16.94 5.27
C GLN A 5 -3.29 -16.37 4.16
N LEU A 6 -3.91 -15.23 4.41
CA LEU A 6 -4.72 -14.49 3.45
C LEU A 6 -3.90 -13.30 2.94
N TYR A 7 -3.19 -13.50 1.83
CA TYR A 7 -2.26 -12.50 1.31
C TYR A 7 -2.90 -11.56 0.28
N THR A 8 -2.75 -10.25 0.47
CA THR A 8 -3.22 -9.22 -0.46
C THR A 8 -2.07 -8.59 -1.23
N GLY A 9 -1.81 -9.13 -2.42
CA GLY A 9 -0.65 -8.74 -3.23
C GLY A 9 -0.58 -7.26 -3.63
N CYS A 10 -1.70 -6.53 -3.67
CA CYS A 10 -1.68 -5.09 -4.01
C CYS A 10 -1.25 -4.18 -2.85
N LEU A 11 -1.18 -4.69 -1.63
CA LEU A 11 -0.64 -4.03 -0.43
C LEU A 11 0.60 -4.76 0.11
N SER A 12 0.87 -5.96 -0.41
CA SER A 12 1.89 -6.87 0.10
C SER A 12 1.66 -7.27 1.57
N GLU A 13 0.40 -7.28 1.99
CA GLU A 13 -0.06 -7.53 3.37
C GLU A 13 -0.52 -8.98 3.56
N ALA A 14 -0.33 -9.51 4.76
CA ALA A 14 -0.65 -10.86 5.17
C ALA A 14 -1.48 -10.87 6.46
N ALA A 15 -2.77 -11.19 6.33
CA ALA A 15 -3.62 -11.53 7.46
C ALA A 15 -3.58 -13.04 7.73
N TYR A 16 -3.84 -13.45 8.96
CA TYR A 16 -3.80 -14.88 9.33
C TYR A 16 -5.08 -15.33 9.99
N TYR A 17 -5.60 -16.47 9.54
CA TYR A 17 -6.70 -17.17 10.18
C TYR A 17 -6.19 -18.46 10.84
N ILE A 18 -6.41 -18.58 12.15
CA ILE A 18 -5.98 -19.73 12.96
C ILE A 18 -7.21 -20.38 13.56
N GLU A 19 -7.33 -21.70 13.49
CA GLU A 19 -8.50 -22.42 14.04
C GLU A 19 -8.13 -23.73 14.74
N SER A 20 -8.84 -24.01 15.82
CA SER A 20 -8.81 -25.29 16.52
C SER A 20 -10.14 -25.54 17.25
N GLU A 21 -10.69 -26.74 17.06
CA GLU A 21 -11.93 -27.20 17.71
C GLU A 21 -13.13 -26.24 17.56
N GLY A 22 -13.25 -25.58 16.40
CA GLY A 22 -14.36 -24.66 16.14
C GLY A 22 -14.18 -23.28 16.79
N GLU A 23 -13.02 -22.99 17.37
CA GLU A 23 -12.63 -21.64 17.78
C GLU A 23 -11.58 -21.09 16.82
N ALA A 24 -11.78 -19.85 16.34
CA ALA A 24 -10.85 -19.19 15.43
C ALA A 24 -10.31 -17.86 15.96
N ALA A 25 -9.10 -17.51 15.56
CA ALA A 25 -8.51 -16.20 15.74
C ALA A 25 -8.12 -15.62 14.38
N VAL A 26 -8.26 -14.32 14.22
CA VAL A 26 -7.77 -13.58 13.06
C VAL A 26 -6.68 -12.61 13.53
N ILE A 27 -5.55 -12.58 12.84
CA ILE A 27 -4.46 -11.64 13.10
C ILE A 27 -4.38 -10.67 11.92
N ASP A 28 -4.34 -9.37 12.23
CA ASP A 28 -4.22 -8.25 11.30
C ASP A 28 -5.25 -8.29 10.15
N PRO A 29 -6.58 -8.37 10.44
CA PRO A 29 -7.58 -8.42 9.38
C PRO A 29 -7.56 -7.18 8.47
N LEU A 30 -7.66 -7.39 7.17
CA LEU A 30 -7.92 -6.34 6.19
C LEU A 30 -9.31 -5.73 6.36
N ARG A 31 -9.45 -4.54 5.77
CA ARG A 31 -10.69 -3.74 5.77
C ARG A 31 -11.95 -4.54 5.44
N ASP A 32 -11.89 -5.35 4.39
CA ASP A 32 -12.99 -6.21 3.97
C ASP A 32 -12.94 -7.58 4.67
N THR A 33 -13.87 -7.79 5.60
CA THR A 33 -13.81 -8.90 6.54
C THR A 33 -14.54 -10.17 6.09
N SER A 34 -15.17 -10.11 4.91
CA SER A 34 -16.01 -11.19 4.35
C SER A 34 -15.26 -12.52 4.22
N SER A 35 -14.00 -12.48 3.79
CA SER A 35 -13.15 -13.68 3.61
C SER A 35 -12.98 -14.46 4.92
N TYR A 36 -12.80 -13.78 6.05
CA TYR A 36 -12.66 -14.40 7.36
C TYR A 36 -13.98 -15.00 7.86
N LEU A 37 -15.09 -14.29 7.66
CA LEU A 37 -16.43 -14.74 8.05
C LEU A 37 -16.89 -15.96 7.25
N GLU A 38 -16.65 -15.95 5.94
CA GLU A 38 -16.92 -17.09 5.06
C GLU A 38 -16.05 -18.29 5.43
N LEU A 39 -14.77 -18.08 5.70
CA LEU A 39 -13.86 -19.14 6.12
C LEU A 39 -14.31 -19.75 7.46
N ALA A 40 -14.66 -18.93 8.45
CA ALA A 40 -15.21 -19.41 9.72
C ALA A 40 -16.49 -20.23 9.53
N THR A 41 -17.41 -19.76 8.68
CA THR A 41 -18.65 -20.47 8.35
C THR A 41 -18.36 -21.83 7.71
N ARG A 42 -17.48 -21.89 6.70
CA ARG A 42 -17.11 -23.15 6.02
C ARG A 42 -16.46 -24.15 6.98
N ARG A 43 -15.75 -23.67 7.99
CA ARG A 43 -15.07 -24.49 9.00
C ARG A 43 -15.94 -24.80 10.21
N ASN A 44 -17.19 -24.32 10.25
CA ASN A 44 -18.07 -24.42 11.41
C ASN A 44 -17.36 -23.94 12.70
N ALA A 45 -16.69 -22.79 12.59
CA ALA A 45 -15.93 -22.17 13.65
C ALA A 45 -16.47 -20.77 13.98
N SER A 46 -16.25 -20.33 15.22
CA SER A 46 -16.56 -18.99 15.69
C SER A 46 -15.27 -18.20 15.89
N ILE A 47 -15.19 -17.00 15.31
CA ILE A 47 -14.07 -16.09 15.55
C ILE A 47 -14.18 -15.60 16.99
N LYS A 48 -13.22 -16.01 17.81
CA LYS A 48 -13.13 -15.75 19.25
C LYS A 48 -12.24 -14.57 19.57
N TYR A 49 -11.20 -14.35 18.77
CA TYR A 49 -10.21 -13.29 18.98
C TYR A 49 -9.84 -12.61 17.67
N ILE A 50 -9.65 -11.29 17.75
CA ILE A 50 -9.03 -10.50 16.70
C ILE A 50 -7.78 -9.91 17.30
N PHE A 51 -6.62 -10.32 16.80
CA PHE A 51 -5.34 -9.80 17.25
C PHE A 51 -4.83 -8.78 16.24
N GLU A 52 -4.31 -7.69 16.75
CA GLU A 52 -3.60 -6.70 15.97
C GLU A 52 -2.17 -6.62 16.49
N THR A 53 -1.21 -6.82 15.59
CA THR A 53 0.21 -6.77 15.95
C THR A 53 0.63 -5.35 16.30
N HIS A 54 0.07 -4.35 15.62
CA HIS A 54 0.34 -2.93 15.83
C HIS A 54 -0.75 -2.06 15.17
N PHE A 55 -0.73 -0.74 15.38
CA PHE A 55 -1.55 0.18 14.57
C PHE A 55 -0.94 0.31 13.17
N HIS A 56 -1.50 -0.43 12.21
CA HIS A 56 -1.05 -0.42 10.81
C HIS A 56 -1.05 0.98 10.20
N ALA A 57 -0.03 1.29 9.41
CA ALA A 57 0.12 2.59 8.77
C ALA A 57 -0.17 2.52 7.27
N ASP A 58 -0.04 1.38 6.63
CA ASP A 58 -0.15 1.26 5.17
C ASP A 58 -1.55 0.84 4.71
N PHE A 59 -2.39 0.35 5.62
CA PHE A 59 -3.80 0.05 5.38
C PHE A 59 -4.70 0.34 6.60
N VAL A 60 -6.00 0.40 6.37
CA VAL A 60 -7.03 0.44 7.41
C VAL A 60 -7.47 -0.98 7.71
N SER A 61 -7.20 -1.45 8.92
CA SER A 61 -7.59 -2.79 9.34
C SER A 61 -9.12 -2.92 9.45
N GLY A 62 -9.64 -4.14 9.31
CA GLY A 62 -11.06 -4.48 9.49
C GLY A 62 -11.42 -4.93 10.89
N HIS A 63 -10.55 -4.73 11.89
CA HIS A 63 -10.76 -5.21 13.26
C HIS A 63 -12.08 -4.74 13.89
N ILE A 64 -12.56 -3.51 13.64
CA ILE A 64 -13.84 -3.01 14.17
C ILE A 64 -15.02 -3.68 13.46
N ASP A 65 -15.02 -3.74 12.12
CA ASP A 65 -16.09 -4.40 11.35
C ASP A 65 -16.20 -5.89 11.74
N LEU A 66 -15.06 -6.57 11.90
CA LEU A 66 -15.01 -7.98 12.29
C LEU A 66 -15.45 -8.17 13.75
N SER A 67 -15.04 -7.29 14.66
CA SER A 67 -15.48 -7.33 16.07
C SER A 67 -16.99 -7.14 16.17
N GLN A 68 -17.57 -6.18 15.44
CA GLN A 68 -19.01 -5.94 15.45
C GLN A 68 -19.81 -7.11 14.87
N SER A 69 -19.28 -7.76 13.83
CA SER A 69 -19.93 -8.90 13.18
C SER A 69 -19.89 -10.18 14.01
N THR A 70 -18.89 -10.33 14.88
CA THR A 70 -18.62 -11.60 15.59
C THR A 70 -18.79 -11.52 17.12
N GLY A 71 -18.71 -10.32 17.68
CA GLY A 71 -18.59 -10.07 19.11
C GLY A 71 -17.20 -10.36 19.69
N ALA A 72 -16.21 -10.74 18.86
CA ALA A 72 -14.85 -10.99 19.31
C ALA A 72 -14.17 -9.70 19.80
N PRO A 73 -13.41 -9.72 20.89
CA PRO A 73 -12.61 -8.59 21.33
C PRO A 73 -11.42 -8.37 20.39
N ILE A 74 -11.08 -7.09 20.20
CA ILE A 74 -9.88 -6.64 19.51
C ILE A 74 -8.75 -6.58 20.54
N ILE A 75 -7.67 -7.29 20.29
CA ILE A 75 -6.55 -7.46 21.21
C ILE A 75 -5.31 -6.81 20.60
N TYR A 76 -4.73 -5.86 21.35
CA TYR A 76 -3.45 -5.25 21.05
C TYR A 76 -2.41 -5.58 22.13
N GLY A 77 -1.13 -5.40 21.80
CA GLY A 77 -0.04 -5.47 22.76
C GLY A 77 -0.05 -4.35 23.82
N PRO A 78 0.90 -4.38 24.78
CA PRO A 78 1.07 -3.31 25.76
C PRO A 78 1.21 -1.92 25.11
N ASN A 79 0.87 -0.86 25.85
CA ASN A 79 0.93 0.55 25.43
C ASN A 79 -0.07 0.99 24.35
N ALA A 80 -0.85 0.09 23.76
CA ALA A 80 -1.89 0.45 22.81
C ALA A 80 -2.96 1.35 23.44
N LYS A 81 -3.37 2.39 22.70
CA LYS A 81 -4.43 3.34 23.09
C LYS A 81 -5.27 3.67 21.89
N ALA A 82 -6.55 3.33 21.92
CA ALA A 82 -7.51 3.59 20.86
C ALA A 82 -8.74 4.33 21.39
N ASN A 83 -9.52 4.95 20.50
CA ASN A 83 -10.78 5.63 20.84
C ASN A 83 -12.01 4.70 20.81
N PHE A 84 -11.78 3.41 20.60
CA PHE A 84 -12.79 2.35 20.64
C PHE A 84 -12.37 1.27 21.65
N ALA A 85 -13.27 0.32 21.91
CA ALA A 85 -13.00 -0.73 22.88
C ALA A 85 -11.91 -1.68 22.38
N ILE A 86 -10.81 -1.75 23.11
CA ILE A 86 -9.71 -2.71 22.90
C ILE A 86 -9.39 -3.44 24.19
N GLN A 87 -8.90 -4.66 24.07
CA GLN A 87 -8.24 -5.38 25.14
C GLN A 87 -6.72 -5.22 25.00
N VAL A 88 -6.10 -4.54 25.97
CA VAL A 88 -4.65 -4.39 26.03
C VAL A 88 -4.05 -5.60 26.74
N ALA A 89 -3.36 -6.45 26.00
CA ALA A 89 -2.72 -7.64 26.55
C ALA A 89 -1.40 -7.29 27.28
N GLN A 90 -1.01 -8.14 28.23
CA GLN A 90 0.29 -8.07 28.88
C GLN A 90 1.32 -8.92 28.14
N ASP A 91 2.60 -8.55 28.24
CA ASP A 91 3.69 -9.40 27.78
C ASP A 91 3.63 -10.78 28.48
N GLY A 92 3.73 -11.85 27.70
CA GLY A 92 3.61 -13.22 28.16
C GLY A 92 2.18 -13.72 28.40
N GLN A 93 1.15 -12.90 28.19
CA GLN A 93 -0.24 -13.32 28.36
C GLN A 93 -0.61 -14.45 27.39
N LEU A 94 -1.31 -15.46 27.90
CA LEU A 94 -1.79 -16.61 27.12
C LEU A 94 -3.29 -16.49 26.81
N PHE A 95 -3.64 -16.76 25.56
CA PHE A 95 -5.01 -16.86 25.05
C PHE A 95 -5.26 -18.29 24.57
N THR A 96 -6.33 -18.93 25.05
CA THR A 96 -6.69 -20.30 24.67
C THR A 96 -7.60 -20.31 23.46
N LEU A 97 -7.22 -21.06 22.42
CA LEU A 97 -7.97 -21.22 21.18
C LEU A 97 -8.14 -22.70 20.87
N GLY A 98 -9.27 -23.28 21.25
CA GLY A 98 -9.50 -24.72 21.27
C GLY A 98 -8.39 -25.42 22.07
N LYS A 99 -7.64 -26.31 21.41
CA LYS A 99 -6.45 -26.98 21.98
C LYS A 99 -5.14 -26.19 21.90
N LEU A 100 -5.15 -25.01 21.29
CA LEU A 100 -3.95 -24.20 21.06
C LEU A 100 -3.85 -23.09 22.10
N GLN A 101 -2.64 -22.52 22.21
CA GLN A 101 -2.42 -21.30 22.98
C GLN A 101 -1.69 -20.26 22.13
N ILE A 102 -2.11 -19.00 22.25
CA ILE A 102 -1.41 -17.86 21.66
C ILE A 102 -0.80 -17.05 22.80
N GLN A 103 0.51 -16.93 22.83
CA GLN A 103 1.25 -16.13 23.80
C GLN A 103 1.61 -14.78 23.19
N VAL A 104 1.33 -13.70 23.90
CA VAL A 104 1.72 -12.35 23.50
C VAL A 104 3.19 -12.12 23.85
N LEU A 105 3.97 -11.62 22.89
CA LEU A 105 5.34 -11.16 23.09
C LEU A 105 5.35 -9.66 22.77
N HIS A 106 5.59 -8.80 23.77
CA HIS A 106 5.71 -7.36 23.50
C HIS A 106 7.04 -7.09 22.82
N THR A 107 6.98 -6.54 21.61
CA THR A 107 8.12 -6.35 20.71
C THR A 107 8.14 -4.92 20.14
N PRO A 108 8.26 -3.89 21.01
CA PRO A 108 8.33 -2.51 20.54
C PRO A 108 9.53 -2.30 19.62
N GLY A 109 9.34 -1.47 18.59
CA GLY A 109 10.40 -1.17 17.65
C GLY A 109 9.87 -0.51 16.38
N HIS A 110 9.06 -1.24 15.63
CA HIS A 110 8.30 -0.65 14.52
C HIS A 110 7.31 0.41 15.04
N THR A 111 6.52 0.02 16.04
CA THR A 111 5.72 0.93 16.87
C THR A 111 5.89 0.61 18.36
N PRO A 112 5.56 1.52 19.29
CA PRO A 112 5.69 1.28 20.74
C PRO A 112 4.78 0.18 21.29
N GLU A 113 3.63 -0.06 20.64
CA GLU A 113 2.67 -1.10 21.02
C GLU A 113 2.83 -2.42 20.28
N SER A 114 3.76 -2.49 19.32
CA SER A 114 4.04 -3.68 18.51
C SER A 114 4.17 -4.93 19.37
N ALA A 115 3.47 -5.99 18.99
CA ALA A 115 3.52 -7.29 19.63
C ALA A 115 3.54 -8.42 18.59
N CYS A 116 4.34 -9.44 18.88
CA CYS A 116 4.29 -10.72 18.17
C CYS A 116 3.37 -11.69 18.91
N PHE A 117 2.76 -12.62 18.17
CA PHE A 117 1.89 -13.65 18.71
C PHE A 117 2.49 -15.03 18.49
N LEU A 118 2.96 -15.68 19.56
CA LEU A 118 3.58 -16.99 19.53
C LEU A 118 2.51 -18.08 19.70
N LEU A 119 2.26 -18.84 18.64
CA LEU A 119 1.34 -19.96 18.63
C LEU A 119 2.03 -21.22 19.16
N LYS A 120 1.43 -21.80 20.20
CA LYS A 120 1.80 -23.08 20.78
C LYS A 120 0.81 -24.16 20.36
N ASP A 121 1.33 -25.32 19.99
CA ASP A 121 0.53 -26.48 19.62
C ASP A 121 -0.15 -27.16 20.82
N GLU A 122 -0.88 -28.24 20.56
CA GLU A 122 -1.64 -28.99 21.58
C GLU A 122 -0.77 -29.62 22.67
N THR A 123 0.55 -29.74 22.43
CA THR A 123 1.54 -30.23 23.39
C THR A 123 2.23 -29.12 24.17
N GLY A 124 1.94 -27.86 23.83
CA GLY A 124 2.59 -26.68 24.38
C GLY A 124 3.91 -26.31 23.70
N LYS A 125 4.25 -26.95 22.57
CA LYS A 125 5.45 -26.61 21.80
C LYS A 125 5.21 -25.37 20.95
N ASP A 126 6.19 -24.47 20.90
CA ASP A 126 6.21 -23.33 19.98
C ASP A 126 6.17 -23.83 18.53
N HIS A 127 5.14 -23.42 17.78
CA HIS A 127 4.90 -23.86 16.42
C HIS A 127 5.21 -22.76 15.39
N ALA A 128 4.66 -21.57 15.62
CA ALA A 128 4.81 -20.43 14.75
C ALA A 128 4.76 -19.13 15.56
N VAL A 129 5.40 -18.08 15.06
CA VAL A 129 5.31 -16.72 15.59
C VAL A 129 4.82 -15.78 14.49
N PHE A 130 3.72 -15.09 14.77
CA PHE A 130 3.20 -14.02 13.91
C PHE A 130 3.89 -12.74 14.32
N THR A 131 4.80 -12.26 13.48
CA THR A 131 5.77 -11.22 13.84
C THR A 131 5.30 -9.79 13.54
N GLY A 132 4.15 -9.65 12.88
CA GLY A 132 3.70 -8.34 12.38
C GLY A 132 4.80 -7.69 11.57
N ASP A 133 5.08 -6.43 11.90
CA ASP A 133 6.18 -5.66 11.31
C ASP A 133 7.43 -5.63 12.22
N THR A 134 7.56 -6.56 13.18
CA THR A 134 8.79 -6.67 13.99
C THR A 134 9.92 -7.34 13.20
N LEU A 135 9.61 -8.44 12.51
CA LEU A 135 10.57 -9.22 11.73
C LEU A 135 9.89 -9.67 10.43
N PHE A 136 10.53 -9.41 9.30
CA PHE A 136 10.15 -9.88 7.97
C PHE A 136 11.06 -11.00 7.49
N VAL A 137 10.74 -11.60 6.35
CA VAL A 137 11.66 -12.50 5.64
C VAL A 137 12.82 -11.67 5.08
N GLY A 138 14.01 -11.81 5.68
CA GLY A 138 15.24 -11.13 5.26
C GLY A 138 15.36 -9.66 5.66
N ASP A 139 14.40 -9.10 6.41
CA ASP A 139 14.42 -7.71 6.88
C ASP A 139 13.69 -7.53 8.22
N VAL A 140 13.58 -6.29 8.70
CA VAL A 140 12.83 -5.89 9.90
C VAL A 140 11.96 -4.67 9.62
N GLY A 141 11.01 -4.36 10.50
CA GLY A 141 10.20 -3.15 10.42
C GLY A 141 11.03 -1.88 10.47
N ARG A 142 10.65 -0.89 9.66
CA ARG A 142 11.23 0.44 9.73
C ARG A 142 10.91 1.10 11.09
N PRO A 143 11.89 1.74 11.76
CA PRO A 143 11.70 2.34 13.09
C PRO A 143 11.40 3.85 13.08
N ASP A 144 10.85 4.40 12.00
CA ASP A 144 10.69 5.86 11.81
C ASP A 144 9.24 6.32 11.64
N LEU A 145 8.25 5.43 11.72
CA LEU A 145 6.83 5.80 11.55
C LEU A 145 6.18 6.40 12.80
N ALA A 146 6.60 5.95 13.98
CA ALA A 146 5.97 6.31 15.26
C ALA A 146 6.72 7.42 16.02
N GLN A 147 7.52 8.22 15.31
CA GLN A 147 8.29 9.29 15.93
C GLN A 147 7.38 10.29 16.64
N ASN A 148 7.75 10.70 17.85
CA ASN A 148 6.98 11.68 18.62
C ASN A 148 7.88 12.48 19.57
N GLY A 149 8.22 13.71 19.17
CA GLY A 149 9.06 14.60 19.96
C GLY A 149 10.49 14.09 20.12
N GLU A 150 11.18 14.55 21.17
CA GLU A 150 12.58 14.22 21.42
C GLU A 150 12.79 12.82 22.03
N ASP A 151 11.74 12.23 22.62
CA ASP A 151 11.84 10.96 23.36
C ASP A 151 11.73 9.72 22.45
N LEU A 152 10.92 9.80 21.38
CA LEU A 152 10.69 8.73 20.41
C LEU A 152 11.29 9.13 19.06
N THR A 153 12.61 9.00 18.93
CA THR A 153 13.33 9.18 17.66
C THR A 153 13.46 7.85 16.92
N THR A 154 13.90 7.90 15.65
CA THR A 154 14.22 6.71 14.85
C THR A 154 15.22 5.79 15.56
N GLU A 155 16.27 6.36 16.15
CA GLU A 155 17.33 5.60 16.82
C GLU A 155 16.80 4.94 18.09
N THR A 156 15.93 5.62 18.84
CA THR A 156 15.28 5.04 20.02
C THR A 156 14.42 3.84 19.64
N LEU A 157 13.59 3.98 18.60
CA LEU A 157 12.74 2.90 18.09
C LEU A 157 13.57 1.74 17.52
N ALA A 158 14.65 2.02 16.78
CA ALA A 158 15.58 1.01 16.30
C ALA A 158 16.25 0.27 17.46
N GLY A 159 16.60 1.00 18.53
CA GLY A 159 17.15 0.41 19.74
C GLY A 159 16.15 -0.50 20.47
N MET A 160 14.87 -0.12 20.52
CA MET A 160 13.81 -0.98 21.07
C MET A 160 13.64 -2.24 20.21
N LEU A 161 13.66 -2.09 18.88
CA LEU A 161 13.55 -3.21 17.95
C LEU A 161 14.66 -4.23 18.15
N TYR A 162 15.91 -3.77 18.32
CA TYR A 162 17.04 -4.65 18.65
C TYR A 162 16.77 -5.45 19.94
N ASP A 163 16.35 -4.78 21.02
CA ASP A 163 16.08 -5.45 22.29
C ASP A 163 14.94 -6.47 22.16
N SER A 164 13.88 -6.13 21.43
CA SER A 164 12.75 -7.01 21.12
C SER A 164 13.19 -8.27 20.39
N LEU A 165 13.98 -8.12 19.31
CA LEU A 165 14.49 -9.26 18.54
C LEU A 165 15.38 -10.17 19.39
N GLN A 166 16.35 -9.59 20.11
CA GLN A 166 17.33 -10.36 20.89
C GLN A 166 16.71 -11.05 22.12
N GLN A 167 15.70 -10.45 22.75
CA GLN A 167 15.10 -10.98 23.98
C GLN A 167 13.90 -11.88 23.73
N LYS A 168 13.17 -11.70 22.61
CA LYS A 168 11.89 -12.39 22.38
C LYS A 168 11.91 -13.34 21.19
N ILE A 169 12.61 -12.99 20.11
CA ILE A 169 12.57 -13.75 18.85
C ILE A 169 13.77 -14.69 18.71
N VAL A 170 14.99 -14.16 18.86
CA VAL A 170 16.24 -14.95 18.79
C VAL A 170 16.27 -16.12 19.77
N PRO A 171 15.71 -16.05 20.99
CA PRO A 171 15.69 -17.20 21.90
C PRO A 171 14.75 -18.34 21.50
N LEU A 172 13.85 -18.13 20.53
CA LEU A 172 12.95 -19.18 20.05
C LEU A 172 13.74 -20.27 19.30
N ALA A 173 13.17 -21.48 19.26
CA ALA A 173 13.74 -22.61 18.55
C ALA A 173 13.79 -22.36 17.04
N ASP A 174 14.81 -22.88 16.38
CA ASP A 174 15.08 -22.59 14.96
C ASP A 174 13.97 -23.09 14.02
N ASP A 175 13.22 -24.12 14.43
CA ASP A 175 12.12 -24.70 13.66
C ASP A 175 10.78 -23.96 13.81
N VAL A 176 10.72 -22.90 14.64
CA VAL A 176 9.53 -22.06 14.75
C VAL A 176 9.33 -21.26 13.46
N ILE A 177 8.15 -21.37 12.87
CA ILE A 177 7.79 -20.67 11.63
C ILE A 177 7.60 -19.19 11.91
N VAL A 178 8.11 -18.33 11.03
CA VAL A 178 7.94 -16.87 11.09
C VAL A 178 6.89 -16.45 10.07
N TYR A 179 5.83 -15.79 10.55
CA TYR A 179 4.72 -15.25 9.77
C TYR A 179 4.63 -13.72 9.93
N PRO A 180 5.23 -12.92 9.03
CA PRO A 180 5.19 -11.47 9.10
C PRO A 180 3.85 -10.89 8.61
N ALA A 181 3.54 -9.64 8.93
CA ALA A 181 2.35 -8.95 8.37
C ALA A 181 2.57 -8.45 6.94
N HIS A 182 3.82 -8.36 6.46
CA HIS A 182 4.13 -7.90 5.11
C HIS A 182 5.15 -8.78 4.39
N GLY A 183 5.09 -8.73 3.05
CA GLY A 183 5.95 -9.48 2.13
C GLY A 183 6.50 -8.63 0.97
N PRO A 184 7.02 -9.28 -0.08
CA PRO A 184 7.77 -8.63 -1.14
C PRO A 184 7.01 -7.45 -1.78
N GLY A 185 7.65 -6.28 -1.75
CA GLY A 185 7.11 -5.05 -2.33
C GLY A 185 6.47 -4.09 -1.33
N SER A 186 6.32 -4.44 -0.04
CA SER A 186 5.83 -3.50 0.99
C SER A 186 6.82 -2.34 1.23
N SER A 187 6.28 -1.18 1.64
CA SER A 187 7.06 0.00 2.05
C SER A 187 7.32 0.06 3.57
N CYS A 188 6.85 -0.96 4.32
CA CYS A 188 7.07 -1.08 5.77
C CYS A 188 8.45 -1.67 6.13
N GLY A 189 9.12 -2.32 5.17
CA GLY A 189 10.53 -2.68 5.26
C GLY A 189 11.32 -2.18 4.05
N LYS A 190 12.64 -2.31 4.12
CA LYS A 190 13.59 -1.77 3.15
C LYS A 190 13.80 -2.73 1.97
N ASN A 191 13.94 -4.03 2.24
CA ASN A 191 14.35 -5.08 1.31
C ASN A 191 13.69 -6.42 1.65
N LEU A 192 12.36 -6.51 1.65
CA LEU A 192 11.67 -7.76 1.94
C LEU A 192 11.99 -8.84 0.89
N GLY A 193 12.26 -10.06 1.37
CA GLY A 193 12.54 -11.23 0.55
C GLY A 193 11.36 -11.67 -0.33
N PRO A 194 11.58 -12.64 -1.24
CA PRO A 194 10.57 -13.11 -2.19
C PRO A 194 9.49 -14.01 -1.56
N ASP A 195 9.71 -14.51 -0.35
CA ASP A 195 8.83 -15.44 0.34
C ASP A 195 7.93 -14.72 1.36
N THR A 196 6.76 -15.30 1.66
CA THR A 196 5.76 -14.74 2.58
C THR A 196 5.83 -15.33 3.99
N TYR A 197 6.76 -16.25 4.25
CA TYR A 197 7.06 -16.84 5.55
C TYR A 197 8.50 -17.37 5.57
N SER A 198 9.04 -17.62 6.75
CA SER A 198 10.40 -18.15 6.96
C SER A 198 10.45 -19.02 8.23
N THR A 199 11.64 -19.32 8.74
CA THR A 199 11.86 -19.90 10.06
C THR A 199 12.77 -19.02 10.90
N VAL A 200 12.67 -19.13 12.23
CA VAL A 200 13.58 -18.42 13.13
C VAL A 200 15.04 -18.79 12.85
N GLY A 201 15.32 -20.06 12.50
CA GLY A 201 16.66 -20.52 12.14
C GLY A 201 17.21 -19.88 10.86
N ASP A 202 16.38 -19.77 9.83
CA ASP A 202 16.78 -19.14 8.56
C ASP A 202 17.01 -17.64 8.73
N GLU A 203 16.15 -16.94 9.46
CA GLU A 203 16.34 -15.51 9.75
C GLU A 203 17.61 -15.27 10.58
N LYS A 204 17.92 -16.11 11.57
CA LYS A 204 19.19 -16.03 12.32
C LYS A 204 20.43 -16.21 11.45
N GLN A 205 20.33 -16.87 10.30
CA GLN A 205 21.46 -17.11 9.40
C GLN A 205 21.54 -16.06 8.28
N GLY A 206 20.40 -15.65 7.73
CA GLY A 206 20.31 -14.86 6.51
C GLY A 206 19.87 -13.40 6.69
N ASN A 207 19.19 -13.06 7.79
CA ASN A 207 18.67 -11.70 8.00
C ASN A 207 19.79 -10.76 8.43
N TYR A 208 20.08 -9.74 7.62
CA TYR A 208 21.18 -8.80 7.88
C TYR A 208 21.04 -8.10 9.25
N ALA A 209 19.81 -7.81 9.68
CA ALA A 209 19.55 -7.12 10.93
C ALA A 209 19.90 -8.02 12.13
N LEU A 210 19.67 -9.33 12.01
CA LEU A 210 20.05 -10.29 13.05
C LEU A 210 21.55 -10.64 13.06
N GLN A 211 22.31 -10.25 12.02
CA GLN A 211 23.77 -10.42 11.96
C GLN A 211 24.56 -9.28 12.63
N ALA A 212 23.91 -8.18 13.03
CA ALA A 212 24.60 -7.06 13.65
C ALA A 212 25.33 -7.50 14.94
N GLY A 213 26.61 -7.14 15.08
CA GLY A 213 27.43 -7.61 16.21
C GLY A 213 27.08 -6.93 17.54
N ASN A 214 26.41 -5.79 17.49
CA ASN A 214 25.92 -5.04 18.64
C ASN A 214 24.77 -4.09 18.25
N LYS A 215 24.18 -3.45 19.27
CA LYS A 215 23.04 -2.53 19.13
C LYS A 215 23.33 -1.30 18.26
N ASP A 216 24.52 -0.72 18.34
CA ASP A 216 24.86 0.48 17.56
C ASP A 216 25.02 0.14 16.07
N GLU A 217 25.64 -1.00 15.76
CA GLU A 217 25.71 -1.55 14.40
C GLU A 217 24.31 -1.85 13.84
N PHE A 218 23.44 -2.43 14.66
CA PHE A 218 22.04 -2.67 14.29
C PHE A 218 21.33 -1.37 13.93
N ILE A 219 21.34 -0.38 14.84
CA ILE A 219 20.67 0.91 14.65
C ILE A 219 21.16 1.53 13.35
N LYS A 220 22.47 1.59 13.13
CA LYS A 220 23.02 2.12 11.88
C LYS A 220 22.54 1.35 10.66
N ALA A 221 22.52 0.01 10.70
CA ALA A 221 22.13 -0.82 9.57
C ALA A 221 20.67 -0.60 9.17
N VAL A 222 19.75 -0.54 10.14
CA VAL A 222 18.31 -0.43 9.88
C VAL A 222 17.85 1.00 9.58
N THR A 223 18.60 2.02 9.99
CA THR A 223 18.26 3.43 9.69
C THR A 223 18.92 3.97 8.43
N THR A 224 20.01 3.36 7.95
CA THR A 224 20.70 3.81 6.75
C THR A 224 19.86 3.51 5.50
N GLY A 225 19.61 4.54 4.68
CA GLY A 225 18.93 4.40 3.39
C GLY A 225 17.41 4.28 3.48
N LEU A 226 16.81 4.64 4.63
CA LEU A 226 15.36 4.81 4.72
C LEU A 226 14.91 5.99 3.85
N THR A 227 13.89 5.77 3.04
CA THR A 227 13.19 6.85 2.34
C THR A 227 12.03 7.36 3.19
N PRO A 228 11.62 8.63 3.04
CA PRO A 228 10.42 9.14 3.70
C PRO A 228 9.22 8.20 3.48
N PRO A 229 8.40 7.95 4.52
CA PRO A 229 7.21 7.14 4.35
C PRO A 229 6.18 7.84 3.47
N PRO A 230 5.29 7.09 2.79
CA PRO A 230 4.13 7.67 2.12
C PRO A 230 3.33 8.57 3.06
N GLN A 231 2.87 9.72 2.58
CA GLN A 231 2.19 10.70 3.43
C GLN A 231 0.90 10.16 4.07
N TYR A 232 0.20 9.26 3.36
CA TYR A 232 -1.03 8.64 3.86
C TYR A 232 -0.81 7.68 5.04
N PHE A 233 0.45 7.29 5.33
CA PHE A 233 0.73 6.37 6.42
C PHE A 233 0.27 6.91 7.78
N ALA A 234 0.54 8.20 8.03
CA ALA A 234 0.08 8.87 9.24
C ALA A 234 -1.45 8.96 9.32
N ILE A 235 -2.14 9.04 8.17
CA ILE A 235 -3.60 9.09 8.10
C ILE A 235 -4.18 7.73 8.50
N ASN A 236 -3.67 6.64 7.95
CA ASN A 236 -4.15 5.28 8.27
C ASN A 236 -3.84 4.88 9.70
N ALA A 237 -2.63 5.14 10.20
CA ALA A 237 -2.29 4.91 11.60
C ALA A 237 -3.25 5.67 12.53
N ARG A 238 -3.62 6.91 12.17
CA ARG A 238 -4.63 7.67 12.90
C ARG A 238 -6.02 7.03 12.79
N ILE A 239 -6.46 6.62 11.60
CA ILE A 239 -7.75 5.94 11.40
C ILE A 239 -7.84 4.66 12.23
N ASN A 240 -6.80 3.82 12.22
CA ASN A 240 -6.74 2.57 13.00
C ASN A 240 -6.73 2.81 14.52
N LYS A 241 -6.33 4.00 14.96
CA LYS A 241 -6.32 4.39 16.37
C LYS A 241 -7.60 5.08 16.82
N GLU A 242 -8.16 5.94 15.98
CA GLU A 242 -9.34 6.75 16.28
C GLU A 242 -10.65 6.01 15.97
N GLY A 243 -10.59 4.98 15.13
CA GLY A 243 -11.73 4.25 14.63
C GLY A 243 -12.31 4.85 13.35
N TYR A 244 -13.24 4.11 12.76
CA TYR A 244 -13.82 4.38 11.45
C TYR A 244 -15.27 3.93 11.39
N GLU A 245 -16.00 4.41 10.39
CA GLU A 245 -17.36 3.95 10.07
C GLU A 245 -17.33 2.55 9.44
N GLN A 246 -18.44 1.82 9.50
CA GLN A 246 -18.53 0.47 8.93
C GLN A 246 -18.40 0.50 7.39
N LEU A 247 -17.73 -0.49 6.84
CA LEU A 247 -17.51 -0.60 5.40
C LEU A 247 -18.83 -0.66 4.60
N GLU A 248 -19.82 -1.42 5.07
CA GLU A 248 -21.10 -1.57 4.35
C GLU A 248 -21.91 -0.26 4.31
N GLN A 249 -21.87 0.57 5.36
CA GLN A 249 -22.56 1.87 5.36
C GLN A 249 -21.95 2.82 4.33
N MET A 250 -20.62 2.83 4.22
CA MET A 250 -19.91 3.60 3.21
C MET A 250 -20.22 3.10 1.79
N LEU A 251 -20.36 1.77 1.62
CA LEU A 251 -20.71 1.17 0.33
C LEU A 251 -22.12 1.56 -0.15
N GLU A 252 -23.09 1.75 0.75
CA GLU A 252 -24.43 2.23 0.38
C GLU A 252 -24.37 3.58 -0.35
N GLN A 253 -23.55 4.51 0.15
CA GLN A 253 -23.36 5.81 -0.49
C GLN A 253 -22.52 5.70 -1.77
N ALA A 254 -21.38 5.01 -1.70
CA ALA A 254 -20.44 4.92 -2.80
C ALA A 254 -21.00 4.18 -4.04
N LEU A 255 -21.89 3.20 -3.82
CA LEU A 255 -22.52 2.42 -4.87
C LEU A 255 -23.84 3.03 -5.37
N THR A 256 -24.04 4.33 -5.18
CA THR A 256 -25.15 5.07 -5.79
C THR A 256 -24.89 5.29 -7.28
N PRO A 257 -25.71 4.73 -8.20
CA PRO A 257 -25.60 5.01 -9.62
C PRO A 257 -26.07 6.43 -9.94
N LEU A 258 -25.23 7.20 -10.63
CA LEU A 258 -25.56 8.57 -11.04
C LEU A 258 -25.87 8.64 -12.53
N SER A 259 -26.88 9.43 -12.89
CA SER A 259 -27.10 9.82 -14.29
C SER A 259 -25.93 10.66 -14.80
N VAL A 260 -25.79 10.81 -16.12
CA VAL A 260 -24.75 11.65 -16.72
C VAL A 260 -24.89 13.11 -16.26
N GLU A 261 -26.12 13.60 -16.12
CA GLU A 261 -26.44 14.95 -15.65
C GLU A 261 -26.06 15.14 -14.17
N ASP A 262 -26.45 14.22 -13.29
CA ASP A 262 -26.13 14.30 -11.86
C ASP A 262 -24.62 14.17 -11.62
N PHE A 263 -23.96 13.26 -12.34
CA PHE A 263 -22.51 13.09 -12.29
C PHE A 263 -21.79 14.37 -12.70
N ALA A 264 -22.16 14.98 -13.84
CA ALA A 264 -21.58 16.23 -14.31
C ALA A 264 -21.84 17.39 -13.33
N SER A 265 -23.03 17.45 -12.73
CA SER A 265 -23.35 18.48 -11.74
C SER A 265 -22.52 18.35 -10.48
N LYS A 266 -22.28 17.14 -9.98
CA LYS A 266 -21.43 16.88 -8.81
C LYS A 266 -19.95 17.11 -9.13
N ALA A 267 -19.50 16.72 -10.32
CA ALA A 267 -18.12 16.91 -10.77
C ALA A 267 -17.71 18.40 -10.86
N ALA A 268 -18.66 19.31 -11.08
CA ALA A 268 -18.40 20.74 -11.13
C ALA A 268 -18.13 21.38 -9.74
N GLY A 269 -18.26 20.62 -8.64
CA GLY A 269 -17.98 21.12 -7.29
C GLY A 269 -16.50 21.06 -6.92
N ASP A 270 -15.98 22.11 -6.27
CA ASP A 270 -14.56 22.23 -5.88
C ASP A 270 -14.08 21.12 -4.91
N ASN A 271 -15.01 20.50 -4.18
CA ASN A 271 -14.74 19.46 -3.18
C ASN A 271 -14.89 18.03 -3.72
N THR A 272 -14.99 17.87 -5.04
CA THR A 272 -15.18 16.56 -5.67
C THR A 272 -14.08 16.30 -6.69
N MET A 273 -13.67 15.04 -6.80
CA MET A 273 -12.69 14.58 -7.79
C MET A 273 -13.26 13.41 -8.56
N ILE A 274 -13.06 13.41 -9.89
CA ILE A 274 -13.35 12.26 -10.71
C ILE A 274 -12.13 11.33 -10.67
N LEU A 275 -12.33 10.10 -10.22
CA LEU A 275 -11.35 9.03 -10.27
C LEU A 275 -11.79 8.02 -11.33
N ASP A 276 -10.98 7.86 -12.37
CA ASP A 276 -11.17 6.87 -13.42
C ASP A 276 -10.28 5.65 -13.15
N THR A 277 -10.93 4.49 -13.00
CA THR A 277 -10.29 3.22 -12.63
C THR A 277 -10.36 2.18 -13.74
N ARG A 278 -10.79 2.59 -14.94
CA ARG A 278 -10.83 1.75 -16.15
C ARG A 278 -9.43 1.26 -16.53
N PRO A 279 -9.31 0.29 -17.47
CA PRO A 279 -8.01 -0.09 -18.01
C PRO A 279 -7.28 1.09 -18.66
N GLY A 280 -5.96 1.15 -18.53
CA GLY A 280 -5.17 2.27 -19.05
C GLY A 280 -5.34 2.52 -20.54
N ALA A 281 -5.46 1.46 -21.34
CA ALA A 281 -5.72 1.56 -22.78
C ALA A 281 -7.03 2.31 -23.08
N GLU A 282 -8.12 1.95 -22.41
CA GLU A 282 -9.43 2.59 -22.57
C GLU A 282 -9.43 4.05 -22.08
N PHE A 283 -8.68 4.34 -21.01
CA PHE A 283 -8.53 5.70 -20.49
C PHE A 283 -7.84 6.60 -21.52
N THR A 284 -6.69 6.16 -22.06
CA THR A 284 -5.91 6.99 -23.00
C THR A 284 -6.66 7.33 -24.28
N GLU A 285 -7.55 6.46 -24.76
CA GLU A 285 -8.40 6.72 -25.94
C GLU A 285 -9.42 7.84 -25.69
N SER A 286 -10.10 7.81 -24.54
CA SER A 286 -11.07 8.84 -24.16
C SER A 286 -11.43 8.77 -22.68
N PHE A 287 -11.49 9.92 -22.03
CA PHE A 287 -11.85 10.06 -20.63
C PHE A 287 -12.57 11.40 -20.35
N ILE A 288 -13.13 11.54 -19.15
CA ILE A 288 -13.79 12.79 -18.73
C ILE A 288 -12.72 13.82 -18.35
N PRO A 289 -12.73 15.04 -18.91
CA PRO A 289 -11.79 16.10 -18.51
C PRO A 289 -11.71 16.25 -16.98
N ASP A 290 -10.52 16.59 -16.48
CA ASP A 290 -10.18 16.73 -15.05
C ASP A 290 -10.18 15.44 -14.21
N SER A 291 -10.50 14.29 -14.81
CA SER A 291 -10.36 13.00 -14.14
C SER A 291 -8.90 12.61 -13.92
N ILE A 292 -8.65 11.97 -12.78
CA ILE A 292 -7.37 11.34 -12.48
C ILE A 292 -7.50 9.86 -12.78
N PHE A 293 -6.56 9.31 -13.53
CA PHE A 293 -6.49 7.88 -13.80
C PHE A 293 -5.71 7.18 -12.71
N ILE A 294 -6.30 6.14 -12.11
CA ILE A 294 -5.57 5.11 -11.37
C ILE A 294 -6.28 3.77 -11.63
N GLY A 295 -5.77 2.98 -12.58
CA GLY A 295 -6.41 1.73 -12.99
C GLY A 295 -6.34 0.60 -11.95
N LEU A 296 -7.33 -0.29 -11.94
CA LEU A 296 -7.38 -1.43 -10.99
C LEU A 296 -6.27 -2.48 -11.21
N GLU A 297 -5.65 -2.52 -12.39
CA GLU A 297 -4.67 -3.52 -12.82
C GLU A 297 -3.26 -3.37 -12.19
N GLY A 298 -3.00 -2.26 -11.49
CA GLY A 298 -1.74 -2.01 -10.79
C GLY A 298 -1.87 -1.98 -9.26
N ARG A 299 -0.90 -1.31 -8.61
CA ARG A 299 -0.93 -1.00 -7.16
C ARG A 299 -1.93 0.11 -6.85
N PHE A 300 -3.18 -0.08 -7.27
CA PHE A 300 -4.27 0.92 -7.27
C PHE A 300 -4.41 1.64 -5.93
N ALA A 301 -4.60 0.88 -4.84
CA ALA A 301 -4.87 1.44 -3.53
C ALA A 301 -3.70 2.30 -3.03
N GLU A 302 -2.47 1.84 -3.20
CA GLU A 302 -1.28 2.60 -2.79
C GLU A 302 -1.10 3.87 -3.61
N TRP A 303 -1.29 3.82 -4.93
CA TRP A 303 -1.22 5.03 -5.75
C TRP A 303 -2.33 6.01 -5.40
N ALA A 304 -3.54 5.52 -5.11
CA ALA A 304 -4.62 6.37 -4.62
C ALA A 304 -4.23 7.05 -3.30
N GLY A 305 -3.74 6.29 -2.31
CA GLY A 305 -3.29 6.85 -1.03
C GLY A 305 -2.14 7.85 -1.17
N ASN A 306 -1.20 7.61 -2.08
CA ASN A 306 -0.07 8.51 -2.32
C ASN A 306 -0.44 9.79 -3.06
N LEU A 307 -1.43 9.74 -3.95
CA LEU A 307 -1.67 10.81 -4.92
C LEU A 307 -2.95 11.60 -4.67
N LEU A 308 -3.97 10.99 -4.06
CA LEU A 308 -5.27 11.61 -3.90
C LEU A 308 -5.43 12.21 -2.49
N PRO A 309 -6.05 13.39 -2.39
CA PRO A 309 -6.33 14.00 -1.10
C PRO A 309 -7.52 13.29 -0.41
N PHE A 310 -7.40 13.10 0.91
CA PHE A 310 -8.40 12.39 1.74
C PHE A 310 -9.57 13.27 2.18
N ASP A 311 -9.47 14.59 2.02
CA ASP A 311 -10.49 15.56 2.42
C ASP A 311 -11.59 15.75 1.35
N LYS A 312 -11.28 15.46 0.08
CA LYS A 312 -12.21 15.54 -1.05
C LYS A 312 -13.07 14.28 -1.21
N SER A 313 -14.25 14.45 -1.78
CA SER A 313 -15.11 13.33 -2.15
C SER A 313 -14.77 12.78 -3.54
N LEU A 314 -14.90 11.47 -3.73
CA LEU A 314 -14.64 10.79 -5.00
C LEU A 314 -15.93 10.50 -5.78
N LEU A 315 -15.93 10.85 -7.06
CA LEU A 315 -16.84 10.36 -8.08
C LEU A 315 -16.12 9.32 -8.92
N LEU A 316 -16.76 8.17 -9.12
CA LEU A 316 -16.09 7.01 -9.71
C LEU A 316 -16.51 6.79 -11.16
N VAL A 317 -15.52 6.60 -12.03
CA VAL A 317 -15.67 5.97 -13.34
C VAL A 317 -14.96 4.62 -13.27
N THR A 318 -15.72 3.53 -13.39
CA THR A 318 -15.19 2.18 -13.18
C THR A 318 -15.44 1.30 -14.39
N PRO A 319 -14.67 0.19 -14.55
CA PRO A 319 -15.14 -0.91 -15.37
C PRO A 319 -16.49 -1.40 -14.86
N ALA A 320 -17.36 -1.85 -15.78
CA ALA A 320 -18.68 -2.36 -15.42
C ALA A 320 -18.55 -3.58 -14.48
N GLY A 321 -19.26 -3.55 -13.35
CA GLY A 321 -19.24 -4.63 -12.35
C GLY A 321 -18.04 -4.58 -11.40
N LYS A 322 -17.19 -3.54 -11.49
CA LYS A 322 -16.02 -3.34 -10.61
C LYS A 322 -16.22 -2.22 -9.59
N GLU A 323 -17.41 -1.63 -9.51
CA GLU A 323 -17.75 -0.52 -8.62
C GLU A 323 -17.44 -0.86 -7.16
N ARG A 324 -17.93 -2.01 -6.68
CA ARG A 324 -17.68 -2.48 -5.30
C ARG A 324 -16.20 -2.77 -5.05
N GLU A 325 -15.49 -3.37 -6.01
CA GLU A 325 -14.07 -3.65 -5.87
C GLU A 325 -13.27 -2.35 -5.72
N THR A 326 -13.56 -1.34 -6.57
CA THR A 326 -12.94 -0.02 -6.51
C THR A 326 -13.11 0.61 -5.12
N VAL A 327 -14.33 0.65 -4.60
CA VAL A 327 -14.60 1.26 -3.29
C VAL A 327 -13.92 0.50 -2.16
N VAL A 328 -13.99 -0.83 -2.15
CA VAL A 328 -13.33 -1.66 -1.13
C VAL A 328 -11.82 -1.44 -1.12
N ARG A 329 -11.17 -1.41 -2.29
CA ARG A 329 -9.73 -1.20 -2.38
C ARG A 329 -9.30 0.22 -1.97
N LEU A 330 -10.13 1.23 -2.22
CA LEU A 330 -9.90 2.59 -1.72
C LEU A 330 -10.09 2.67 -0.19
N ALA A 331 -11.08 1.98 0.34
CA ALA A 331 -11.33 1.91 1.78
C ALA A 331 -10.18 1.27 2.55
N ARG A 332 -9.49 0.28 1.93
CA ARG A 332 -8.28 -0.34 2.50
C ARG A 332 -7.18 0.66 2.79
N VAL A 333 -7.14 1.81 2.12
CA VAL A 333 -6.14 2.85 2.38
C VAL A 333 -6.75 4.13 2.97
N GLY A 334 -7.99 4.07 3.49
CA GLY A 334 -8.59 5.13 4.29
C GLY A 334 -9.52 6.11 3.56
N PHE A 335 -9.81 5.93 2.28
CA PHE A 335 -10.82 6.74 1.60
C PHE A 335 -12.23 6.35 2.06
N SER A 336 -13.00 7.34 2.50
CA SER A 336 -14.38 7.15 3.00
C SER A 336 -15.42 8.07 2.36
N LYS A 337 -15.00 9.07 1.60
CA LYS A 337 -15.90 10.09 1.03
C LYS A 337 -16.19 9.79 -0.44
N PHE A 338 -17.40 9.32 -0.73
CA PHE A 338 -17.84 8.98 -2.08
C PHE A 338 -19.15 9.67 -2.43
N GLU A 339 -19.30 10.09 -3.69
CA GLU A 339 -20.52 10.76 -4.19
C GLU A 339 -21.36 9.87 -5.12
N GLY A 340 -20.86 8.68 -5.45
CA GLY A 340 -21.45 7.72 -6.37
C GLY A 340 -20.56 7.40 -7.57
N TYR A 341 -21.09 6.63 -8.51
CA TYR A 341 -20.39 6.24 -9.74
C TYR A 341 -21.22 6.58 -10.99
N LEU A 342 -20.54 6.74 -12.13
CA LEU A 342 -21.19 7.02 -13.41
C LEU A 342 -21.96 5.80 -13.93
N ASN A 343 -23.29 5.85 -13.88
CA ASN A 343 -24.12 4.76 -14.39
C ASN A 343 -24.00 4.65 -15.93
N GLY A 344 -23.72 3.44 -16.42
CA GLY A 344 -23.45 3.20 -17.84
C GLY A 344 -22.06 3.64 -18.32
N GLY A 345 -21.20 4.13 -17.42
CA GLY A 345 -19.79 4.43 -17.69
C GLY A 345 -19.56 5.42 -18.83
N MET A 346 -18.38 5.33 -19.44
CA MET A 346 -17.98 6.25 -20.52
C MET A 346 -18.87 6.16 -21.76
N GLU A 347 -19.50 5.02 -22.04
CA GLU A 347 -20.40 4.89 -23.18
C GLU A 347 -21.66 5.75 -23.01
N ALA A 348 -22.20 5.82 -21.78
CA ALA A 348 -23.29 6.75 -21.47
C ALA A 348 -22.85 8.21 -21.61
N TRP A 349 -21.65 8.56 -21.12
CA TRP A 349 -21.07 9.90 -21.22
C TRP A 349 -20.88 10.35 -22.68
N LYS A 350 -20.29 9.49 -23.51
CA LYS A 350 -20.11 9.72 -24.96
C LYS A 350 -21.45 9.90 -25.68
N LYS A 351 -22.42 9.02 -25.40
CA LYS A 351 -23.76 9.07 -26.02
C LYS A 351 -24.51 10.36 -25.66
N ALA A 352 -24.29 10.91 -24.48
CA ALA A 352 -24.84 12.19 -24.05
C ALA A 352 -24.13 13.41 -24.68
N GLY A 353 -23.10 13.20 -25.50
CA GLY A 353 -22.36 14.27 -26.18
C GLY A 353 -21.57 15.17 -25.22
N LYS A 354 -21.17 14.64 -24.05
CA LYS A 354 -20.37 15.39 -23.08
C LYS A 354 -18.90 15.51 -23.53
N PRO A 355 -18.15 16.52 -23.03
CA PRO A 355 -16.74 16.69 -23.38
C PRO A 355 -15.89 15.46 -23.06
N LEU A 356 -14.88 15.22 -23.89
CA LEU A 356 -13.90 14.15 -23.77
C LEU A 356 -12.50 14.74 -23.87
N ASP A 357 -11.56 14.14 -23.17
CA ASP A 357 -10.13 14.33 -23.37
C ASP A 357 -9.47 12.98 -23.68
N MET A 358 -8.23 12.99 -24.18
CA MET A 358 -7.46 11.80 -24.55
C MET A 358 -5.96 12.01 -24.29
N VAL A 359 -5.23 10.92 -24.10
CA VAL A 359 -3.75 10.92 -24.03
C VAL A 359 -3.24 10.25 -25.29
N ILE A 360 -2.42 10.98 -26.06
CA ILE A 360 -1.80 10.42 -27.26
C ILE A 360 -0.77 9.38 -26.82
N ASN A 361 -0.92 8.15 -27.29
CA ASN A 361 0.09 7.13 -27.13
C ASN A 361 1.02 7.13 -28.34
N VAL A 362 2.32 7.02 -28.09
CA VAL A 362 3.36 6.88 -29.12
C VAL A 362 4.22 5.67 -28.83
N GLU A 363 4.73 5.04 -29.87
CA GLU A 363 5.71 3.97 -29.75
C GLU A 363 7.13 4.53 -29.51
N ALA A 364 8.04 3.67 -29.07
CA ALA A 364 9.43 4.08 -28.81
C ALA A 364 10.16 4.55 -30.09
N ASP A 365 9.82 3.99 -31.25
CA ASP A 365 10.40 4.40 -32.53
C ASP A 365 9.93 5.79 -32.97
N GLU A 366 8.69 6.18 -32.67
CA GLU A 366 8.19 7.54 -32.88
C GLU A 366 8.96 8.55 -32.01
N LEU A 367 9.14 8.26 -30.72
CA LEU A 367 10.01 9.07 -29.84
C LEU A 367 11.43 9.20 -30.44
N ALA A 368 12.00 8.11 -30.95
CA ALA A 368 13.32 8.11 -31.55
C ALA A 368 13.40 8.96 -32.83
N MET A 369 12.30 9.07 -33.59
CA MET A 369 12.22 9.94 -34.77
C MET A 369 12.13 11.40 -34.39
N ASP A 370 11.43 11.75 -33.31
CA ASP A 370 11.19 13.14 -32.91
C ASP A 370 12.38 13.76 -32.14
N LEU A 371 13.04 12.97 -31.28
CA LEU A 371 14.19 13.38 -30.46
C LEU A 371 15.24 14.26 -31.16
N PRO A 372 15.75 13.93 -32.37
CA PRO A 372 16.78 14.73 -33.03
C PRO A 372 16.26 15.99 -33.75
N PHE A 373 14.94 16.19 -33.86
CA PHE A 373 14.37 17.26 -34.68
C PHE A 373 13.45 18.23 -33.91
N ASP A 374 13.16 17.96 -32.64
CA ASP A 374 12.30 18.79 -31.81
C ASP A 374 13.07 19.35 -30.60
N ASP A 375 13.55 20.59 -30.74
CA ASP A 375 14.27 21.31 -29.68
C ASP A 375 13.40 21.62 -28.44
N ARG A 376 12.08 21.39 -28.50
CA ARG A 376 11.13 21.57 -27.38
C ARG A 376 10.66 20.25 -26.80
N LEU A 377 11.20 19.12 -27.26
CA LEU A 377 10.86 17.81 -26.73
C LEU A 377 11.48 17.62 -25.35
N ILE A 378 10.64 17.27 -24.37
CA ILE A 378 11.09 16.88 -23.04
C ILE A 378 10.67 15.44 -22.77
N VAL A 379 11.65 14.59 -22.47
CA VAL A 379 11.39 13.25 -21.97
C VAL A 379 11.22 13.32 -20.46
N LEU A 380 10.00 13.04 -19.98
CA LEU A 380 9.67 13.02 -18.56
C LEU A 380 9.65 11.58 -18.04
N ASP A 381 10.65 11.22 -17.24
CA ASP A 381 10.73 9.91 -16.60
C ASP A 381 10.13 9.96 -15.20
N VAL A 382 8.99 9.29 -15.02
CA VAL A 382 8.25 9.27 -13.73
C VAL A 382 8.57 8.05 -12.85
N ARG A 383 9.66 7.33 -13.14
CA ARG A 383 10.17 6.25 -12.28
C ARG A 383 10.87 6.82 -11.03
N LYS A 384 11.10 5.94 -10.06
CA LYS A 384 11.90 6.27 -8.87
C LYS A 384 13.34 6.62 -9.28
N GLU A 385 14.02 7.39 -8.45
CA GLU A 385 15.38 7.87 -8.68
C GLU A 385 16.36 6.72 -8.90
N ALA A 386 16.23 5.62 -8.15
CA ALA A 386 17.06 4.43 -8.32
C ALA A 386 16.85 3.74 -9.68
N GLU A 387 15.59 3.67 -10.16
CA GLU A 387 15.28 3.12 -11.48
C GLU A 387 15.85 4.01 -12.61
N PHE A 388 15.79 5.33 -12.43
CA PHE A 388 16.36 6.31 -13.35
C PHE A 388 17.89 6.22 -13.38
N ALA A 389 18.54 6.13 -12.21
CA ALA A 389 19.98 6.04 -12.08
C ALA A 389 20.58 4.77 -12.73
N ASP A 390 19.86 3.64 -12.69
CA ASP A 390 20.26 2.40 -13.38
C ASP A 390 20.18 2.50 -14.92
N GLY A 391 19.47 3.49 -15.45
CA GLY A 391 19.51 3.85 -16.86
C GLY A 391 18.27 4.63 -17.29
N HIS A 392 18.47 5.65 -18.11
CA HIS A 392 17.43 6.56 -18.59
C HIS A 392 17.75 7.10 -19.99
N VAL A 393 16.76 7.73 -20.64
CA VAL A 393 16.99 8.48 -21.89
C VAL A 393 17.90 9.65 -21.59
N LYS A 394 18.88 9.90 -22.44
CA LYS A 394 19.79 11.02 -22.31
C LYS A 394 19.02 12.34 -22.24
N ASP A 395 19.44 13.23 -21.34
CA ASP A 395 18.83 14.55 -21.09
C ASP A 395 17.37 14.51 -20.57
N ALA A 396 16.85 13.32 -20.19
CA ALA A 396 15.53 13.19 -19.61
C ALA A 396 15.42 13.86 -18.22
N VAL A 397 14.25 14.40 -17.93
CA VAL A 397 13.92 14.97 -16.62
C VAL A 397 13.32 13.86 -15.75
N ASN A 398 13.94 13.56 -14.61
CA ASN A 398 13.36 12.64 -13.64
C ASN A 398 12.44 13.39 -12.68
N THR A 399 11.15 13.03 -12.69
CA THR A 399 10.19 13.51 -11.69
C THR A 399 9.32 12.32 -11.28
N PRO A 400 9.71 11.59 -10.22
CA PRO A 400 8.96 10.43 -9.76
C PRO A 400 7.47 10.76 -9.58
N LEU A 401 6.59 9.82 -9.93
CA LEU A 401 5.14 10.03 -9.88
C LEU A 401 4.65 10.54 -8.51
N SER A 402 5.25 10.10 -7.41
CA SER A 402 4.91 10.55 -6.06
C SER A 402 5.09 12.06 -5.84
N ASN A 403 5.99 12.68 -6.61
CA ASN A 403 6.34 14.10 -6.47
C ASN A 403 5.42 14.99 -7.33
N LEU A 404 4.70 14.42 -8.30
CA LEU A 404 3.77 15.15 -9.18
C LEU A 404 2.48 15.63 -8.46
N THR A 405 2.36 15.37 -7.16
CA THR A 405 1.32 15.99 -6.32
C THR A 405 1.67 17.41 -5.90
N ASP A 406 2.96 17.77 -5.90
CA ASP A 406 3.44 19.12 -5.65
C ASP A 406 3.51 19.90 -6.97
N PRO A 407 2.70 20.95 -7.17
CA PRO A 407 2.78 21.80 -8.36
C PRO A 407 4.18 22.38 -8.61
N GLY A 408 4.97 22.57 -7.56
CA GLY A 408 6.36 23.05 -7.68
C GLY A 408 7.26 22.09 -8.46
N SER A 409 6.99 20.78 -8.41
CA SER A 409 7.73 19.76 -9.16
C SER A 409 7.57 19.90 -10.67
N MET A 410 6.49 20.55 -11.13
CA MET A 410 6.19 20.77 -12.54
C MET A 410 6.75 22.09 -13.08
N SER A 411 7.38 22.92 -12.23
CA SER A 411 7.95 24.21 -12.64
C SER A 411 8.97 24.16 -13.80
N PRO A 412 9.73 23.06 -14.04
CA PRO A 412 10.60 22.98 -15.21
C PRO A 412 9.84 22.87 -16.53
N ILE A 413 8.57 22.44 -16.50
CA ILE A 413 7.74 22.20 -17.69
C ILE A 413 7.04 23.51 -18.08
N GLN A 414 7.20 23.92 -19.34
CA GLN A 414 6.51 25.06 -19.95
C GLN A 414 5.33 24.60 -20.81
N ASP A 415 4.38 25.49 -21.05
CA ASP A 415 3.16 25.19 -21.82
C ASP A 415 3.46 24.78 -23.29
N GLU A 416 4.54 25.33 -23.86
CA GLU A 416 4.99 25.07 -25.23
C GLU A 416 5.82 23.80 -25.41
N ASP A 417 6.17 23.10 -24.33
CA ASP A 417 6.98 21.89 -24.37
C ASP A 417 6.18 20.72 -24.98
N ASN A 418 6.89 19.85 -25.71
CA ASN A 418 6.35 18.60 -26.23
C ASN A 418 6.74 17.46 -25.28
N LEU A 419 5.87 17.11 -24.34
CA LEU A 419 6.19 16.10 -23.33
C LEU A 419 6.05 14.68 -23.87
N TYR A 420 7.07 13.85 -23.64
CA TYR A 420 7.05 12.41 -23.83
C TYR A 420 7.25 11.76 -22.47
N ILE A 421 6.15 11.24 -21.91
CA ILE A 421 6.10 10.73 -20.55
C ILE A 421 6.25 9.23 -20.59
N HIS A 422 7.15 8.69 -19.76
CA HIS A 422 7.27 7.26 -19.60
C HIS A 422 7.56 6.86 -18.16
N CYS A 423 7.29 5.59 -17.87
CA CYS A 423 7.76 4.94 -16.65
C CYS A 423 8.47 3.64 -17.02
N ALA A 424 8.45 2.60 -16.17
CA ALA A 424 9.04 1.32 -16.54
C ALA A 424 8.25 0.57 -17.64
N SER A 425 6.91 0.63 -17.62
CA SER A 425 6.05 -0.22 -18.48
C SER A 425 4.71 0.39 -18.90
N GLY A 426 4.45 1.67 -18.61
CA GLY A 426 3.25 2.41 -19.04
C GLY A 426 2.25 2.78 -17.93
N TYR A 427 2.10 1.97 -16.87
CA TYR A 427 1.05 2.21 -15.86
C TYR A 427 1.20 3.55 -15.13
N ARG A 428 2.39 3.87 -14.61
CA ARG A 428 2.64 5.13 -13.88
C ARG A 428 2.62 6.36 -14.79
N SER A 429 3.01 6.23 -16.05
CA SER A 429 3.04 7.35 -16.99
C SER A 429 1.64 7.79 -17.42
N ILE A 430 0.65 6.88 -17.47
CA ILE A 430 -0.75 7.26 -17.71
C ILE A 430 -1.32 8.02 -16.49
N ILE A 431 -0.98 7.60 -15.26
CA ILE A 431 -1.35 8.35 -14.04
C ILE A 431 -0.75 9.77 -14.12
N ALA A 432 0.55 9.88 -14.39
CA ALA A 432 1.23 11.16 -14.54
C ALA A 432 0.59 12.05 -15.63
N ALA A 433 0.27 11.47 -16.79
CA ALA A 433 -0.42 12.19 -17.87
C ALA A 433 -1.77 12.75 -17.43
N SER A 434 -2.55 12.01 -16.64
CA SER A 434 -3.84 12.50 -16.10
C SER A 434 -3.65 13.63 -15.09
N LEU A 435 -2.61 13.56 -14.24
CA LEU A 435 -2.28 14.63 -13.29
C LEU A 435 -1.85 15.91 -14.03
N LEU A 436 -0.98 15.79 -15.02
CA LEU A 436 -0.48 16.92 -15.82
C LEU A 436 -1.61 17.58 -16.62
N LYS A 437 -2.48 16.81 -17.27
CA LYS A 437 -3.65 17.35 -17.98
C LYS A 437 -4.60 18.10 -17.06
N ARG A 438 -4.82 17.59 -15.84
CA ARG A 438 -5.62 18.29 -14.82
C ARG A 438 -4.98 19.61 -14.36
N GLN A 439 -3.66 19.76 -14.46
CA GLN A 439 -2.95 21.02 -14.21
C GLN A 439 -2.90 21.95 -15.44
N GLY A 440 -3.54 21.58 -16.55
CA GLY A 440 -3.59 22.38 -17.78
C GLY A 440 -2.49 22.05 -18.79
N ILE A 441 -1.64 21.05 -18.52
CA ILE A 441 -0.58 20.63 -19.45
C ILE A 441 -1.16 19.60 -20.41
N HIS A 442 -1.55 20.06 -21.60
CA HIS A 442 -2.24 19.22 -22.58
C HIS A 442 -1.36 18.66 -23.70
N ASN A 443 -0.20 19.27 -23.96
CA ASN A 443 0.71 18.85 -25.03
C ASN A 443 1.65 17.72 -24.58
N LEU A 444 1.06 16.55 -24.32
CA LEU A 444 1.79 15.39 -23.83
C LEU A 444 1.45 14.11 -24.58
N ARG A 445 2.43 13.21 -24.61
CA ARG A 445 2.35 11.86 -25.20
C ARG A 445 2.83 10.85 -24.16
N ASN A 446 2.15 9.71 -24.08
CA ASN A 446 2.60 8.57 -23.28
C ASN A 446 3.37 7.59 -24.18
N VAL A 447 4.58 7.22 -23.77
CA VAL A 447 5.40 6.26 -24.53
C VAL A 447 5.01 4.84 -24.13
N LEU A 448 4.45 4.09 -25.08
CA LEU A 448 4.00 2.72 -24.87
C LEU A 448 5.17 1.79 -24.52
N GLY A 449 4.91 0.82 -23.64
CA GLY A 449 5.93 -0.08 -23.11
C GLY A 449 6.98 0.58 -22.18
N GLY A 450 7.01 1.91 -22.08
CA GLY A 450 7.90 2.68 -21.23
C GLY A 450 9.39 2.37 -21.44
N TRP A 451 10.18 2.46 -20.37
CA TRP A 451 11.62 2.19 -20.40
C TRP A 451 11.96 0.81 -20.95
N LYS A 452 11.11 -0.21 -20.75
CA LYS A 452 11.32 -1.54 -21.31
C LYS A 452 11.33 -1.56 -22.84
N ALA A 453 10.53 -0.71 -23.49
CA ALA A 453 10.54 -0.57 -24.95
C ALA A 453 11.63 0.41 -25.40
N ILE A 454 11.76 1.56 -24.72
CA ILE A 454 12.72 2.61 -25.03
C ILE A 454 14.16 2.08 -25.08
N LYS A 455 14.58 1.28 -24.09
CA LYS A 455 15.95 0.78 -24.02
C LYS A 455 16.32 -0.21 -25.14
N GLU A 456 15.33 -0.77 -25.81
CA GLU A 456 15.52 -1.70 -26.93
C GLU A 456 15.56 -0.96 -28.28
N GLU A 457 15.23 0.34 -28.31
CA GLU A 457 15.30 1.17 -29.51
C GLU A 457 16.70 1.80 -29.65
N PRO A 458 17.53 1.32 -30.60
CA PRO A 458 18.94 1.71 -30.70
C PRO A 458 19.17 3.18 -31.07
N LYS A 459 18.17 3.87 -31.60
CA LYS A 459 18.28 5.29 -31.98
C LYS A 459 18.06 6.24 -30.81
N ILE A 460 17.57 5.76 -29.66
CA ILE A 460 17.40 6.59 -28.46
C ILE A 460 18.71 6.59 -27.67
N PRO A 461 19.38 7.74 -27.50
CA PRO A 461 20.55 7.83 -26.65
C PRO A 461 20.16 7.62 -25.18
N THR A 462 20.94 6.83 -24.44
CA THR A 462 20.69 6.51 -23.02
C THR A 462 21.91 6.80 -22.15
N GLU A 463 21.68 7.13 -20.89
CA GLU A 463 22.73 7.37 -19.88
C GLU A 463 22.48 6.56 -18.61
N LYS A 464 23.53 6.39 -17.79
CA LYS A 464 23.46 5.79 -16.45
C LYS A 464 24.13 6.73 -15.46
N ASN A 465 23.55 6.89 -14.28
CA ASN A 465 24.14 7.69 -13.21
C ASN A 465 24.61 6.81 -12.05
N THR A 466 25.82 6.26 -12.17
CA THR A 466 26.41 5.38 -11.16
C THR A 466 26.67 6.07 -9.81
N ALA A 467 26.69 7.40 -9.75
CA ALA A 467 26.89 8.13 -8.49
C ALA A 467 25.64 8.16 -7.61
N ALA A 468 24.44 7.96 -8.18
CA ALA A 468 23.16 7.97 -7.48
C ALA A 468 22.69 6.56 -7.02
N LEU A 469 23.47 5.52 -7.32
CA LEU A 469 23.17 4.12 -6.98
C LEU A 469 23.89 3.62 -5.71
N ASN A 470 24.74 4.44 -5.09
CA ASN A 470 25.60 4.07 -3.96
C ASN A 470 25.13 4.68 -2.63
#